data_AF-A0A1M7YU98-F1
#
_entry.id   AF-A0A1M7YU98-F1
#
_cell.length_a   1.000
_cell.length_b   1.000
_cell.length_c   1.000
_cell.angle_alpha   90.00
_cell.angle_beta   90.00
_cell.angle_gamma   90.00
#
_symmetry.space_group_name_H-M   'P 1'
#
loop_
_entity.id
_entity.type
_entity.pdbx_description
1 polymer ?
#
loop_
_entity_poly.entity_id
_entity_poly.type
_entity_poly.pdbx_seq_one_letter_code
_entity_poly.pdbx_strand_id
1 'polypeptide(L)'
;MKTNLGNIIRIFIVFILIGFVVAFFYPKRMYIHYENPDKPIHVWLYQYDDTSDVKDVSHGVTMMLIKRPWLSTFFSPDVLGSVSWSYKNQSSVIDSLDMIAEEGQPDLQKACRLDLYLDDNAKLLRYEETGFLFLNFCW
;
A
#
# COMPACT_ATOMS: atom_id res chain seq x y z
N MET A 1 -46.34 -17.21 -8.26
CA MET A 1 -45.54 -16.06 -7.79
C MET A 1 -44.84 -15.48 -9.02
N LYS A 2 -45.34 -14.38 -9.60
CA LYS A 2 -44.72 -13.76 -10.79
C LYS A 2 -43.51 -12.97 -10.33
N THR A 3 -42.32 -13.53 -10.47
CA THR A 3 -41.08 -12.81 -10.27
C THR A 3 -41.00 -11.69 -11.30
N ASN A 4 -41.13 -10.44 -10.85
CA ASN A 4 -40.93 -9.27 -11.69
C ASN A 4 -39.45 -9.22 -12.08
N LEU A 5 -39.14 -9.61 -13.32
CA LEU A 5 -37.79 -9.63 -13.88
C LEU A 5 -37.02 -8.32 -13.63
N GLY A 6 -37.73 -7.17 -13.70
CA GLY A 6 -37.15 -5.86 -13.42
C GLY A 6 -36.67 -5.66 -11.97
N ASN A 7 -37.32 -6.30 -10.99
CA ASN A 7 -36.86 -6.25 -9.59
C ASN A 7 -35.60 -7.09 -9.38
N ILE A 8 -35.49 -8.24 -10.07
CA ILE A 8 -34.30 -9.09 -10.01
C ILE A 8 -33.10 -8.36 -10.61
N ILE A 9 -33.27 -7.70 -11.75
CA ILE A 9 -32.21 -6.90 -12.40
C ILE A 9 -31.76 -5.75 -11.50
N ARG A 10 -32.68 -5.00 -10.89
CA ARG A 10 -32.34 -3.92 -9.94
C ARG A 10 -31.54 -4.43 -8.75
N ILE A 11 -31.94 -5.56 -8.16
CA ILE A 11 -31.22 -6.19 -7.06
C ILE A 11 -29.80 -6.56 -7.51
N PHE A 12 -29.64 -7.13 -8.70
CA PHE A 12 -28.34 -7.49 -9.25
C PHE A 12 -27.44 -6.27 -9.45
N ILE A 13 -27.96 -5.17 -9.99
CA ILE A 13 -27.23 -3.91 -10.18
C ILE A 13 -26.81 -3.33 -8.82
N VAL A 14 -27.69 -3.37 -7.81
CA VAL A 14 -27.36 -2.92 -6.46
C VAL A 14 -26.25 -3.77 -5.85
N PHE A 15 -26.26 -5.09 -6.04
CA PHE A 15 -25.16 -5.94 -5.60
C PHE A 15 -23.85 -5.64 -6.33
N ILE A 16 -23.89 -5.32 -7.62
CA ILE A 16 -22.70 -4.90 -8.38
C ILE A 16 -22.16 -3.56 -7.86
N LEU A 17 -23.03 -2.60 -7.55
CA LEU A 17 -22.64 -1.30 -6.99
C LEU A 17 -22.08 -1.43 -5.56
N ILE A 18 -22.76 -2.16 -4.68
CA ILE A 18 -22.29 -2.44 -3.30
C ILE A 18 -20.98 -3.21 -3.36
N GLY A 19 -20.90 -4.16 -4.29
CA GLY A 19 -19.67 -4.73 -4.81
C GLY A 19 -18.70 -3.58 -4.99
N PHE A 20 -18.78 -2.85 -6.12
CA PHE A 20 -17.88 -1.76 -6.55
C PHE A 20 -17.51 -0.71 -5.47
N VAL A 21 -18.34 -0.52 -4.46
CA VAL A 21 -17.99 0.28 -3.28
C VAL A 21 -17.00 -0.46 -2.38
N VAL A 22 -17.31 -1.68 -1.95
CA VAL A 22 -16.54 -2.43 -0.94
C VAL A 22 -15.07 -2.63 -1.30
N ALA A 23 -14.75 -3.19 -2.46
CA ALA A 23 -13.36 -3.31 -2.88
C ALA A 23 -12.68 -1.97 -3.25
N PHE A 24 -13.41 -0.88 -3.57
CA PHE A 24 -12.81 0.43 -3.83
C PHE A 24 -12.28 0.98 -2.51
N PHE A 25 -12.98 0.66 -1.43
CA PHE A 25 -12.55 0.88 -0.07
C PHE A 25 -11.63 -0.22 0.49
N TYR A 26 -11.29 -1.27 -0.28
CA TYR A 26 -10.32 -2.26 0.19
C TYR A 26 -8.93 -1.62 0.24
N PRO A 27 -8.28 -1.60 1.42
CA PRO A 27 -7.04 -0.87 1.59
C PRO A 27 -5.88 -1.67 1.05
N LYS A 28 -5.06 -1.00 0.25
CA LYS A 28 -3.76 -1.52 -0.21
C LYS A 28 -2.81 -1.64 0.97
N ARG A 29 -1.93 -2.63 0.93
CA ARG A 29 -1.12 -2.99 2.10
C ARG A 29 0.36 -3.02 1.76
N MET A 30 1.16 -2.50 2.67
CA MET A 30 2.60 -2.66 2.66
C MET A 30 3.00 -3.49 3.87
N TYR A 31 3.91 -4.44 3.69
CA TYR A 31 4.49 -5.24 4.77
C TYR A 31 5.99 -4.99 4.82
N ILE A 32 6.47 -4.59 6.00
CA ILE A 32 7.88 -4.44 6.31
C ILE A 32 8.32 -5.68 7.07
N HIS A 33 9.25 -6.43 6.50
CA HIS A 33 9.87 -7.59 7.12
C HIS A 33 11.23 -7.18 7.67
N TYR A 34 11.38 -7.24 9.00
CA TYR A 34 12.61 -6.87 9.69
C TYR A 34 12.78 -7.70 10.97
N GLU A 35 13.91 -8.39 11.11
CA GLU A 35 14.16 -9.33 12.21
C GLU A 35 15.39 -8.94 13.03
N ASN A 36 15.39 -7.75 13.62
CA ASN A 36 16.48 -7.31 14.49
C ASN A 36 15.98 -6.57 15.75
N PRO A 37 15.72 -7.29 16.86
CA PRO A 37 15.20 -6.68 18.07
C PRO A 37 16.19 -5.70 18.73
N ASP A 38 17.49 -5.85 18.48
CA ASP A 38 18.55 -5.03 19.07
C ASP A 38 18.69 -3.66 18.39
N LYS A 39 18.18 -3.53 17.15
CA LYS A 39 18.26 -2.30 16.35
C LYS A 39 16.88 -1.90 15.80
N PRO A 40 15.93 -1.47 16.65
CA PRO A 40 14.62 -1.05 16.16
C PRO A 40 14.74 0.11 15.15
N ILE A 41 13.92 0.04 14.10
CA ILE A 41 13.80 1.07 13.07
C ILE A 41 12.47 1.80 13.16
N HIS A 42 12.46 3.06 12.73
CA HIS A 42 11.27 3.80 12.33
C HIS A 42 11.11 3.68 10.83
N VAL A 43 9.89 3.40 10.39
CA VAL A 43 9.52 3.40 8.97
C VAL A 43 8.47 4.48 8.75
N TRP A 44 8.74 5.37 7.81
CA TRP A 44 7.84 6.40 7.33
C TRP A 44 7.28 5.97 5.97
N LEU A 45 5.96 5.96 5.84
CA LEU A 45 5.25 5.88 4.57
C LEU A 45 4.68 7.25 4.26
N TYR A 46 5.32 7.97 3.33
CA TYR A 46 4.82 9.22 2.79
C TYR A 46 3.82 8.93 1.68
N GLN A 47 2.66 9.56 1.77
CA GLN A 47 1.51 9.26 0.92
C GLN A 47 1.17 10.42 0.00
N TYR A 48 0.37 10.12 -1.02
CA TYR A 48 -0.03 11.05 -2.08
C TYR A 48 -0.86 12.26 -1.62
N ASP A 49 -1.41 12.23 -0.41
CA ASP A 49 -2.21 13.31 0.17
C ASP A 49 -1.40 14.15 1.17
N ASP A 50 -0.06 14.14 1.06
CA ASP A 50 0.90 14.76 1.98
C ASP A 50 0.80 14.24 3.42
N THR A 51 0.14 13.10 3.63
CA THR A 51 0.10 12.43 4.94
C THR A 51 1.24 11.44 5.07
N SER A 52 1.68 11.22 6.31
CA SER A 52 2.64 10.17 6.63
C SER A 52 2.07 9.22 7.68
N ASP A 53 2.35 7.92 7.49
CA ASP A 53 2.17 6.91 8.53
C ASP A 53 3.56 6.51 9.04
N VAL A 54 3.68 6.30 10.35
CA VAL A 54 4.96 6.01 11.00
C VAL A 54 4.81 4.81 11.91
N LYS A 55 5.68 3.82 11.76
CA LYS A 55 5.68 2.63 12.60
C LYS A 55 7.06 2.25 13.09
N ASP A 56 7.10 1.75 14.32
CA ASP A 56 8.28 1.16 14.92
C ASP A 56 8.33 -0.32 14.54
N VAL A 57 9.45 -0.76 13.98
CA VAL A 57 9.67 -2.15 13.57
C VAL A 57 10.94 -2.65 14.22
N SER A 58 10.84 -3.75 14.96
CA SER A 58 12.01 -4.37 15.62
C SER A 58 12.06 -5.87 15.38
N HIS A 59 10.92 -6.54 15.24
CA HIS A 59 10.89 -7.97 15.02
C HIS A 59 9.63 -8.41 14.28
N GLY A 60 9.82 -9.17 13.21
CA GLY A 60 8.76 -9.78 12.42
C GLY A 60 8.21 -8.86 11.33
N VAL A 61 6.91 -8.99 11.08
CA VAL A 61 6.22 -8.33 9.96
C VAL A 61 5.35 -7.20 10.47
N THR A 62 5.60 -5.98 10.00
CA THR A 62 4.76 -4.81 10.29
C THR A 62 3.98 -4.40 9.06
N MET A 63 2.65 -4.27 9.21
CA MET A 63 1.77 -3.85 8.13
C MET A 63 1.48 -2.35 8.19
N MET A 64 1.54 -1.67 7.06
CA MET A 64 1.12 -0.27 6.84
C MET A 64 0.04 -0.23 5.74
N LEU A 65 -0.85 0.77 5.80
CA LEU A 65 -1.90 0.94 4.80
C LEU A 65 -1.48 2.01 3.80
N ILE A 66 -1.47 1.62 2.53
CA ILE A 66 -1.28 2.53 1.41
C ILE A 66 -2.64 3.12 1.07
N LYS A 67 -2.83 4.41 1.29
CA LYS A 67 -4.03 5.12 0.91
C LYS A 67 -4.11 5.22 -0.60
N ARG A 68 -5.33 5.20 -1.12
CA ARG A 68 -5.55 5.60 -2.50
C ARG A 68 -5.38 7.11 -2.61
N PRO A 69 -4.80 7.59 -3.72
CA PRO A 69 -4.86 9.01 -4.04
C PRO A 69 -6.33 9.44 -4.15
N TRP A 70 -6.64 10.64 -3.66
CA TRP A 70 -7.92 11.30 -3.92
C TRP A 70 -8.06 11.59 -5.41
N LEU A 71 -9.31 11.73 -5.89
CA LEU A 71 -9.60 12.14 -7.27
C LEU A 71 -8.87 13.44 -7.67
N SER A 72 -8.71 14.37 -6.72
CA SER A 72 -7.97 15.63 -6.93
C SER A 72 -6.46 15.42 -7.13
N THR A 73 -5.88 14.40 -6.49
CA THR A 73 -4.45 14.07 -6.61
C THR A 73 -4.14 13.18 -7.81
N PHE A 74 -5.15 12.57 -8.45
CA PHE A 74 -5.00 11.70 -9.62
C PHE A 74 -4.45 12.40 -10.86
N PHE A 75 -4.61 13.72 -10.93
CA PHE A 75 -4.14 14.57 -12.04
C PHE A 75 -2.93 15.41 -11.68
N SER A 76 -2.38 15.25 -10.47
CA SER A 76 -1.21 16.02 -10.04
C SER A 76 0.06 15.27 -10.44
N PRO A 77 0.88 15.81 -11.36
CA PRO A 77 2.06 15.14 -11.87
C PRO A 77 3.18 14.98 -10.84
N ASP A 78 3.14 15.74 -9.74
CA ASP A 78 4.26 15.88 -8.80
C ASP A 78 4.08 15.09 -7.48
N VAL A 79 3.01 14.30 -7.36
CA VAL A 79 2.64 13.67 -6.10
C VAL A 79 3.21 12.25 -6.04
N LEU A 80 4.24 12.07 -5.23
CA LEU A 80 4.97 10.82 -5.05
C LEU A 80 4.60 10.16 -3.73
N GLY A 81 4.49 8.84 -3.74
CA GLY A 81 4.57 8.05 -2.51
C GLY A 81 6.02 7.66 -2.27
N SER A 82 6.47 7.66 -1.04
CA SER A 82 7.82 7.18 -0.71
C SER A 82 7.84 6.47 0.63
N VAL A 83 8.81 5.58 0.77
CA VAL A 83 9.06 4.92 2.06
C VAL A 83 10.48 5.21 2.47
N SER A 84 10.64 5.60 3.72
CA SER A 84 11.96 5.86 4.30
C SER A 84 12.06 5.18 5.64
N TRP A 85 13.28 4.90 6.08
CA TRP A 85 13.48 4.30 7.39
C TRP A 85 14.79 4.76 8.03
N SER A 86 14.85 4.67 9.35
CA SER A 86 16.05 4.97 10.13
C SER A 86 16.05 4.18 11.43
N TYR A 87 17.20 4.06 12.09
CA TYR A 87 17.22 3.53 13.46
C TYR A 87 16.55 4.50 14.43
N LYS A 88 15.82 3.95 15.41
CA LYS A 88 15.11 4.72 16.46
C LYS A 88 15.99 5.70 17.23
N ASN A 89 17.28 5.41 17.34
CA ASN A 89 18.25 6.25 18.05
C ASN A 89 19.08 7.14 17.13
N GLN A 90 18.73 7.24 15.83
CA GLN A 90 19.42 8.07 14.85
C GLN A 90 18.43 9.05 14.20
N SER A 91 18.76 10.33 14.26
CA SER A 91 17.94 11.42 13.68
C SER A 91 18.09 11.57 12.16
N SER A 92 19.03 10.86 11.54
CA SER A 92 19.26 10.87 10.10
C SER A 92 18.54 9.71 9.44
N VAL A 93 17.74 9.99 8.39
CA VAL A 93 17.19 8.97 7.48
C VAL A 93 18.35 8.23 6.84
N ILE A 94 18.33 6.90 6.92
CA ILE A 94 19.47 6.06 6.52
C ILE A 94 19.31 5.64 5.06
N ASP A 95 18.08 5.37 4.63
CA ASP A 95 17.75 5.03 3.25
C ASP A 95 16.28 5.38 2.94
N SER A 96 16.02 5.74 1.67
CA SER A 96 14.68 6.01 1.14
C SER A 96 14.48 5.27 -0.18
N LEU A 97 13.32 4.62 -0.31
CA LEU A 97 12.81 4.09 -1.58
C LEU A 97 11.76 5.06 -2.11
N ASP A 98 12.12 5.80 -3.15
CA ASP A 98 11.17 6.59 -3.92
C ASP A 98 10.32 5.64 -4.76
N MET A 99 9.00 5.80 -4.69
CA MET A 99 8.04 4.95 -5.40
C MET A 99 7.31 5.80 -6.43
N ILE A 100 7.97 5.94 -7.58
CA ILE A 100 7.51 6.74 -8.72
C ILE A 100 6.79 5.83 -9.72
N ALA A 101 5.87 6.39 -10.50
CA ALA A 101 5.13 5.69 -11.56
C ALA A 101 5.97 5.30 -12.81
N GLU A 102 7.29 5.13 -12.68
CA GLU A 102 8.24 4.96 -13.80
C GLU A 102 9.08 3.66 -13.72
N GLU A 103 9.73 3.30 -14.84
CA GLU A 103 10.45 2.04 -15.03
C GLU A 103 11.49 1.76 -13.93
N GLY A 104 11.37 0.58 -13.30
CA GLY A 104 12.34 0.08 -12.31
C GLY A 104 11.98 0.37 -10.86
N GLN A 105 10.98 1.22 -10.57
CA GLN A 105 10.46 1.45 -9.22
C GLN A 105 8.99 1.02 -9.09
N PRO A 106 8.55 0.51 -7.92
CA PRO A 106 7.17 0.10 -7.74
C PRO A 106 6.25 1.33 -7.67
N ASP A 107 5.19 1.32 -8.46
CA ASP A 107 4.13 2.33 -8.40
C ASP A 107 3.13 1.95 -7.30
N LEU A 108 3.18 2.65 -6.15
CA LEU A 108 2.25 2.45 -5.03
C LEU A 108 0.76 2.63 -5.45
N GLN A 109 0.45 3.34 -6.55
CA GLN A 109 -0.90 3.48 -7.08
C GLN A 109 -1.38 2.21 -7.79
N LYS A 110 -0.46 1.33 -8.19
CA LYS A 110 -0.78 0.04 -8.82
C LYS A 110 -0.54 -1.14 -7.88
N ALA A 111 0.32 -0.97 -6.89
CA ALA A 111 0.56 -1.99 -5.87
C ALA A 111 -0.69 -2.25 -5.02
N CYS A 112 -1.15 -3.50 -5.01
CA CYS A 112 -2.18 -3.95 -4.07
C CYS A 112 -1.57 -4.42 -2.75
N ARG A 113 -0.40 -5.05 -2.88
CA ARG A 113 0.44 -5.56 -1.82
C ARG A 113 1.89 -5.30 -2.19
N LEU A 114 2.63 -4.68 -1.27
CA LEU A 114 4.06 -4.48 -1.37
C LEU A 114 4.74 -5.12 -0.16
N ASP A 115 5.65 -6.07 -0.38
CA ASP A 115 6.48 -6.64 0.68
C ASP A 115 7.91 -6.12 0.53
N LEU A 116 8.38 -5.41 1.56
CA LEU A 116 9.74 -4.88 1.64
C LEU A 116 10.54 -5.68 2.68
N TYR A 117 11.67 -6.21 2.27
CA TYR A 117 12.58 -6.98 3.12
C TYR A 117 13.81 -6.14 3.45
N LEU A 118 14.02 -5.88 4.73
CA LEU A 118 15.15 -5.09 5.24
C LEU A 118 16.13 -6.00 5.99
N ASP A 119 17.44 -5.82 5.77
CA ASP A 119 18.49 -6.51 6.53
C ASP A 119 18.80 -5.82 7.86
N ASP A 120 19.69 -6.42 8.66
CA ASP A 120 20.16 -5.88 9.97
C ASP A 120 20.83 -4.49 9.90
N ASN A 121 21.16 -4.02 8.70
CA ASN A 121 21.69 -2.70 8.44
C ASN A 121 20.64 -1.73 7.88
N ALA A 122 19.36 -2.11 7.94
CA ALA A 122 18.25 -1.42 7.33
C ALA A 122 18.49 -1.16 5.84
N LYS A 123 19.00 -2.14 5.10
CA LYS A 123 19.15 -2.05 3.64
C LYS A 123 18.06 -2.87 2.97
N LEU A 124 17.53 -2.35 1.87
CA LEU A 124 16.56 -3.08 1.06
C LEU A 124 17.25 -4.29 0.40
N LEU A 125 16.84 -5.50 0.79
CA LEU A 125 17.31 -6.75 0.21
C LEU A 125 16.48 -7.15 -1.01
N ARG A 126 15.16 -6.94 -0.93
CA ARG A 126 14.20 -7.34 -1.96
C ARG A 126 12.88 -6.60 -1.79
N TYR A 127 12.23 -6.31 -2.91
CA TYR A 127 10.82 -5.95 -2.96
C TYR A 127 10.08 -6.99 -3.82
N GLU A 128 8.96 -7.50 -3.32
CA GLU A 128 8.05 -8.34 -4.10
C GLU A 128 6.73 -7.60 -4.32
N GLU A 129 6.42 -7.30 -5.59
CA GLU A 129 5.11 -6.85 -6.02
C GLU A 129 4.39 -8.06 -6.64
N THR A 130 3.39 -8.59 -5.93
CA THR A 130 2.73 -9.83 -6.33
C THR A 130 1.48 -9.53 -7.16
N GLY A 131 1.68 -9.30 -8.47
CA GLY A 131 0.60 -9.23 -9.45
C GLY A 131 0.00 -10.61 -9.75
N PHE A 132 -0.85 -11.17 -8.86
CA PHE A 132 -1.51 -12.46 -9.12
C PHE A 132 -2.97 -12.31 -9.57
N LEU A 133 -3.14 -12.36 -10.88
CA LEU A 133 -4.38 -12.65 -11.58
C LEU A 133 -4.89 -14.07 -11.26
N PHE A 134 -5.59 -14.28 -10.16
CA PHE A 134 -6.71 -15.24 -10.07
C PHE A 134 -7.59 -14.80 -8.90
N LEU A 135 -8.74 -14.16 -9.23
CA LEU A 135 -9.62 -13.46 -8.28
C LEU A 135 -8.89 -12.39 -7.45
N ASN A 136 -8.15 -11.55 -8.17
CA ASN A 136 -7.46 -10.39 -7.63
C ASN A 136 -8.49 -9.27 -7.36
N PHE A 137 -9.11 -9.25 -6.17
CA PHE A 137 -9.76 -8.04 -5.68
C PHE A 137 -8.71 -7.09 -5.08
N CYS A 138 -7.72 -6.73 -5.89
CA CYS A 138 -7.40 -5.32 -5.97
C CYS A 138 -8.62 -4.70 -6.63
N TRP A 139 -9.36 -3.85 -5.96
CA TRP A 139 -9.87 -2.74 -6.75
C TRP A 139 -8.86 -1.63 -6.77
#